data_AF-A0A0F9J4M2-F1
#
_entry.id   AF-A0A0F9J4M2-F1
#
_cell.length_a   1.000
_cell.length_b   1.000
_cell.length_c   1.000
_cell.angle_alpha   90.00
_cell.angle_beta   90.00
_cell.angle_gamma   90.00
#
_symmetry.space_group_name_H-M   'P 1'
#
loop_
_entity.id
_entity.type
_entity.pdbx_description
1 polymer ?
#
loop_
_entity_poly.entity_id
_entity_poly.type
_entity_poly.pdbx_seq_one_letter_code
_entity_poly.pdbx_strand_id
1 'polypeptide(L)'
;MSDEETRVTNPLTGGEKGSKLPQLFWAPPAALRELAKVYGYGAEKYAPNNFRKGYNWSLSYNSLLRHVLAAAEGEDRDPESGLLHLAQAAWHCLTLIQFYLDKESGAHPPELDDRWTGRAPAKPKGPSEMLG
;
A
#
# COMPACT_ATOMS: atom_id res chain seq x y z
N MET A 1 17.76 3.08 11.51
CA MET A 1 17.86 1.76 12.17
C MET A 1 18.57 0.87 11.18
N SER A 2 19.75 0.35 11.53
CA SER A 2 20.59 -0.43 10.61
C SER A 2 19.94 -1.79 10.29
N ASP A 3 20.16 -2.28 9.07
CA ASP A 3 19.81 -3.64 8.59
C ASP A 3 20.68 -4.74 9.24
N GLU A 4 21.10 -4.52 10.49
CA GLU A 4 21.98 -5.45 11.20
C GLU A 4 21.27 -6.78 11.43
N GLU A 5 21.95 -7.85 11.02
CA GLU A 5 21.47 -9.22 11.06
C GLU A 5 21.97 -9.90 12.34
N THR A 6 21.05 -10.42 13.16
CA THR A 6 21.39 -11.28 14.29
C THR A 6 21.54 -12.72 13.80
N ARG A 7 22.74 -13.29 13.93
CA ARG A 7 22.98 -14.70 13.60
C ARG A 7 22.31 -15.62 14.64
N VAL A 8 21.54 -16.58 14.17
CA VAL A 8 20.95 -17.66 14.98
C VAL A 8 21.58 -18.98 14.58
N THR A 9 22.12 -19.71 15.55
CA THR A 9 22.66 -21.06 15.36
C THR A 9 21.78 -22.06 16.11
N ASN A 10 21.34 -23.10 15.41
CA ASN A 10 20.58 -24.19 16.00
C ASN A 10 21.53 -25.09 16.81
N PRO A 11 21.34 -25.24 18.13
CA PRO A 11 22.27 -26.00 18.96
C PRO A 11 22.23 -27.52 18.74
N LEU A 12 21.19 -28.05 18.09
CA LEU A 12 21.03 -29.47 17.82
C LEU A 12 21.62 -29.90 16.48
N THR A 13 21.52 -29.04 15.47
CA THR A 13 21.94 -29.36 14.09
C THR A 13 23.17 -28.58 13.63
N GLY A 14 23.57 -27.54 14.37
CA GLY A 14 24.57 -26.57 13.93
C GLY A 14 24.11 -25.66 12.78
N GLY A 15 22.85 -25.78 12.34
CA GLY A 15 22.32 -24.98 11.24
C GLY A 15 22.24 -23.50 11.60
N GLU A 16 22.70 -22.63 10.71
CA GLU A 16 22.73 -21.18 10.96
C GLU A 16 21.80 -20.42 10.03
N LYS A 17 21.12 -19.40 10.57
CA LYS A 17 20.34 -18.46 9.78
C LYS A 17 20.39 -17.07 10.40
N GLY A 18 20.50 -16.06 9.56
CA GLY A 18 20.35 -14.67 9.97
C GLY A 18 18.89 -14.30 10.23
N SER A 19 18.65 -13.57 11.31
CA SER A 19 17.38 -12.92 11.62
C SER A 19 17.55 -11.42 11.48
N LYS A 20 16.60 -10.77 10.80
CA LYS A 20 16.61 -9.31 10.57
C LYS A 20 15.40 -8.68 11.25
N LEU A 21 15.40 -7.35 11.37
CA LEU A 21 14.26 -6.65 11.97
C LEU A 21 12.92 -6.89 11.26
N PRO A 22 12.84 -6.95 9.90
CA PRO A 22 11.58 -7.28 9.22
C PRO A 22 11.17 -8.73 9.46
N GLN A 23 10.00 -8.93 10.08
CA GLN A 23 9.52 -10.26 10.49
C GLN A 23 8.10 -10.54 9.99
N LEU A 24 7.97 -10.97 8.73
CA LEU A 24 6.68 -11.29 8.11
C LEU A 24 5.96 -12.48 8.76
N PHE A 25 6.71 -13.40 9.38
CA PHE A 25 6.14 -14.58 10.06
C PHE A 25 5.18 -14.20 11.19
N TRP A 26 5.43 -13.10 11.89
CA TRP A 26 4.60 -12.66 13.01
C TRP A 26 3.33 -11.90 12.59
N ALA A 27 3.16 -11.60 11.30
CA ALA A 27 1.94 -10.96 10.82
C ALA A 27 0.74 -11.93 10.89
N PRO A 28 -0.43 -11.51 11.43
CA PRO A 28 -1.59 -12.41 11.58
C PRO A 28 -2.07 -12.98 10.23
N PRO A 29 -2.01 -14.31 10.02
CA PRO A 29 -2.32 -14.89 8.71
C PRO A 29 -3.75 -14.65 8.23
N ALA A 30 -4.72 -14.56 9.16
CA ALA A 30 -6.11 -14.26 8.82
C ALA A 30 -6.26 -12.84 8.24
N ALA A 31 -5.63 -11.84 8.86
CA ALA A 31 -5.65 -10.46 8.37
C ALA A 31 -4.95 -10.34 7.00
N LEU A 32 -3.83 -11.03 6.81
CA LEU A 32 -3.14 -11.09 5.52
C LEU A 32 -4.02 -11.68 4.41
N ARG A 33 -4.85 -12.69 4.72
CA ARG A 33 -5.80 -13.24 3.74
C ARG A 33 -6.90 -12.25 3.37
N GLU A 34 -7.43 -11.48 4.32
CA GLU A 34 -8.41 -10.43 4.01
C GLU A 34 -7.82 -9.35 3.11
N LEU A 35 -6.57 -8.92 3.39
CA LEU A 35 -5.84 -8.02 2.51
C LEU A 35 -5.61 -8.63 1.12
N ALA A 36 -5.27 -9.93 1.03
CA ALA A 36 -5.07 -10.61 -0.24
C ALA A 36 -6.34 -10.65 -1.10
N LYS A 37 -7.53 -10.78 -0.49
CA LYS A 37 -8.81 -10.68 -1.21
C LYS A 37 -9.00 -9.31 -1.86
N VAL A 38 -8.59 -8.24 -1.18
CA VAL A 38 -8.64 -6.87 -1.74
C VAL A 38 -7.75 -6.75 -2.98
N TYR A 39 -6.52 -7.27 -2.92
CA TYR A 39 -5.65 -7.33 -4.10
C TYR A 39 -6.28 -8.13 -5.25
N GLY A 40 -6.94 -9.26 -4.95
CA GLY A 40 -7.67 -10.06 -5.92
C GLY A 40 -8.83 -9.30 -6.57
N TYR A 41 -9.70 -8.68 -5.77
CA TYR A 41 -10.82 -7.87 -6.23
C TYR A 41 -10.36 -6.72 -7.14
N GLY A 42 -9.32 -5.98 -6.73
CA GLY A 42 -8.75 -4.91 -7.56
C GLY A 42 -8.12 -5.41 -8.86
N ALA A 43 -7.50 -6.59 -8.83
CA ALA A 43 -6.90 -7.21 -10.02
C ALA A 43 -7.96 -7.66 -11.03
N GLU A 44 -9.09 -8.20 -10.56
CA GLU A 44 -10.24 -8.56 -11.39
C GLU A 44 -10.92 -7.32 -12.00
N LYS A 45 -11.12 -6.27 -11.18
CA LYS A 45 -11.79 -5.03 -11.60
C LYS A 45 -10.97 -4.18 -12.59
N TYR A 46 -9.64 -4.15 -12.46
CA TYR A 46 -8.80 -3.24 -13.24
C TYR A 46 -7.69 -3.94 -14.03
N ALA A 47 -6.87 -4.75 -13.35
CA ALA A 47 -5.80 -5.63 -13.83
C ALA A 47 -4.83 -5.91 -12.67
N PRO A 48 -4.12 -7.05 -12.66
CA PRO A 48 -3.02 -7.28 -11.72
C PRO A 48 -2.02 -6.11 -11.75
N ASN A 49 -1.63 -5.62 -10.57
CA ASN A 49 -0.70 -4.49 -10.41
C ASN A 49 -1.14 -3.16 -11.05
N ASN A 50 -2.42 -2.94 -11.38
CA ASN A 50 -2.86 -1.68 -12.00
C ASN A 50 -2.47 -0.43 -11.18
N PHE A 51 -2.50 -0.51 -9.84
CA PHE A 51 -2.08 0.57 -8.95
C PHE A 51 -0.62 1.01 -9.16
N ARG A 52 0.27 0.11 -9.61
CA ARG A 52 1.68 0.42 -9.88
C ARG A 52 1.89 1.38 -11.05
N LYS A 53 0.86 1.64 -11.87
CA LYS A 53 0.91 2.70 -12.90
C LYS A 53 0.95 4.11 -12.29
N GLY A 54 0.66 4.24 -11.00
CA GLY A 54 0.62 5.50 -10.29
C GLY A 54 -0.62 6.33 -10.62
N TYR A 55 -1.00 7.17 -9.66
CA TYR A 55 -2.05 8.18 -9.79
C TYR A 55 -1.89 9.17 -8.63
N ASN A 56 -2.63 10.27 -8.68
CA ASN A 56 -2.64 11.28 -7.61
C ASN A 56 -2.86 10.65 -6.23
N TRP A 57 -1.92 10.85 -5.30
CA TRP A 57 -1.92 10.19 -4.00
C TRP A 57 -3.19 10.50 -3.19
N SER A 58 -3.75 11.70 -3.36
CA SER A 58 -5.03 12.11 -2.76
C SER A 58 -6.17 11.14 -3.02
N LEU A 59 -6.20 10.45 -4.17
CA LEU A 59 -7.24 9.45 -4.47
C LEU A 59 -7.20 8.25 -3.51
N SER A 60 -6.00 7.82 -3.12
CA SER A 60 -5.84 6.77 -2.10
C SER A 60 -6.12 7.30 -0.69
N TYR A 61 -5.72 8.53 -0.35
CA TYR A 61 -6.10 9.13 0.94
C TYR A 61 -7.61 9.26 1.10
N ASN A 62 -8.32 9.73 0.07
CA ASN A 62 -9.77 9.88 0.10
C ASN A 62 -10.47 8.53 0.33
N SER A 63 -10.04 7.49 -0.39
CA SER A 63 -10.65 6.17 -0.26
C SER A 63 -10.28 5.48 1.06
N LEU A 64 -9.02 5.61 1.50
CA LEU A 64 -8.57 5.18 2.83
C LEU A 64 -9.46 5.76 3.93
N LEU A 65 -9.65 7.09 3.94
CA LEU A 65 -10.41 7.77 4.98
C LEU A 65 -11.89 7.37 4.95
N ARG A 66 -12.51 7.22 3.77
CA ARG A 66 -13.88 6.71 3.66
C ARG A 66 -14.02 5.30 4.26
N HIS A 67 -13.08 4.39 3.97
CA HIS A 67 -13.13 3.05 4.55
C HIS A 67 -12.91 3.06 6.07
N VAL A 68 -11.98 3.87 6.57
CA VAL A 68 -11.75 4.00 8.02
C VAL A 68 -12.99 4.58 8.73
N LEU A 69 -13.62 5.61 8.17
CA LEU A 69 -14.81 6.22 8.76
C LEU A 69 -16.00 5.25 8.79
N ALA A 70 -16.28 4.56 7.68
CA ALA A 70 -17.34 3.56 7.63
C ALA A 70 -17.13 2.43 8.67
N ALA A 71 -15.90 1.93 8.80
CA ALA A 71 -15.56 0.95 9.84
C ALA A 71 -15.76 1.50 11.25
N ALA A 72 -15.38 2.77 11.50
CA ALA A 72 -15.56 3.42 12.79
C ALA A 72 -17.05 3.65 13.11
N GLU A 73 -17.90 3.79 12.10
CA GLU A 73 -19.35 3.91 12.22
C GLU A 73 -20.07 2.55 12.35
N GLY A 74 -19.33 1.44 12.34
CA GLY A 74 -19.84 0.08 12.53
C GLY A 74 -20.20 -0.67 11.25
N GLU A 75 -19.90 -0.11 10.07
CA GLU A 75 -19.99 -0.82 8.79
C GLU A 75 -18.69 -1.61 8.56
N ASP A 76 -18.68 -2.88 8.94
CA ASP A 76 -17.47 -3.72 8.84
C ASP A 76 -17.12 -4.11 7.39
N ARG A 77 -18.14 -4.22 6.51
CA ARG A 77 -17.99 -4.69 5.13
C ARG A 77 -18.44 -3.65 4.12
N ASP A 78 -17.57 -3.41 3.14
CA ASP A 78 -17.82 -2.52 2.02
C ASP A 78 -18.96 -3.07 1.14
N PRO A 79 -20.03 -2.30 0.89
CA PRO A 79 -21.20 -2.78 0.18
C PRO A 79 -20.93 -3.06 -1.31
N GLU A 80 -19.88 -2.46 -1.89
CA GLU A 80 -19.49 -2.69 -3.28
C GLU A 80 -18.80 -4.05 -3.46
N SER A 81 -17.77 -4.32 -2.65
CA SER A 81 -16.92 -5.51 -2.77
C SER A 81 -17.32 -6.68 -1.86
N GLY A 82 -18.09 -6.42 -0.80
CA GLY A 82 -18.35 -7.37 0.29
C GLY A 82 -17.15 -7.65 1.21
N LEU A 83 -16.01 -6.98 1.01
CA LEU A 83 -14.77 -7.15 1.76
C LEU A 83 -14.69 -6.22 2.98
N LEU A 84 -13.80 -6.50 3.92
CA LEU A 84 -13.66 -5.68 5.12
C LEU A 84 -13.18 -4.26 4.80
N HIS A 85 -13.84 -3.24 5.36
CA HIS A 85 -13.40 -1.85 5.24
C HIS A 85 -11.95 -1.66 5.72
N LEU A 86 -11.57 -2.29 6.85
CA LEU A 86 -10.20 -2.20 7.36
C LEU A 86 -9.17 -2.91 6.45
N ALA A 87 -9.57 -3.92 5.68
CA ALA A 87 -8.69 -4.53 4.68
C ALA A 87 -8.48 -3.60 3.47
N GLN A 88 -9.54 -2.93 3.01
CA GLN A 88 -9.47 -1.90 1.97
C GLN A 88 -8.59 -0.72 2.42
N ALA A 89 -8.75 -0.27 3.67
CA ALA A 89 -7.91 0.74 4.29
C ALA A 89 -6.43 0.30 4.35
N ALA A 90 -6.14 -0.92 4.81
CA ALA A 90 -4.79 -1.46 4.84
C ALA A 90 -4.14 -1.50 3.44
N TRP A 91 -4.92 -1.86 2.41
CA TRP A 91 -4.47 -1.82 1.02
C TRP A 91 -4.07 -0.42 0.57
N HIS A 92 -4.86 0.61 0.89
CA HIS A 92 -4.51 1.99 0.58
C HIS A 92 -3.25 2.46 1.31
N CYS A 93 -3.05 2.08 2.58
CA CYS A 93 -1.81 2.37 3.31
C CYS A 93 -0.58 1.73 2.63
N LEU A 94 -0.66 0.45 2.25
CA LEU A 94 0.42 -0.22 1.54
C LEU A 94 0.68 0.39 0.16
N THR A 95 -0.37 0.81 -0.55
CA THR A 95 -0.25 1.50 -1.84
C THR A 95 0.46 2.84 -1.69
N LEU A 96 0.12 3.64 -0.68
CA LEU A 96 0.79 4.91 -0.39
C LEU A 96 2.26 4.72 0.03
N ILE A 97 2.57 3.67 0.80
CA ILE A 97 3.95 3.30 1.12
C ILE A 97 4.71 2.95 -0.17
N GLN A 98 4.12 2.14 -1.05
CA GLN A 98 4.73 1.77 -2.32
C GLN A 98 4.94 3.01 -3.21
N PHE A 99 3.97 3.92 -3.29
CA PHE A 99 4.11 5.17 -4.04
C PHE A 99 5.26 6.02 -3.52
N TYR A 100 5.45 6.08 -2.20
CA TYR A 100 6.60 6.76 -1.60
C TYR A 100 7.91 6.11 -2.03
N LEU A 101 8.03 4.78 -1.94
CA LEU A 101 9.24 4.06 -2.35
C LEU A 101 9.52 4.20 -3.86
N ASP A 102 8.47 4.17 -4.69
CA ASP A 102 8.56 4.34 -6.13
C ASP A 102 8.98 5.77 -6.49
N LYS A 103 8.49 6.78 -5.75
CA LYS A 103 8.95 8.16 -5.89
C LYS A 103 10.42 8.32 -5.49
N GLU A 104 10.83 7.79 -4.34
CA GLU A 104 12.22 7.90 -3.85
C GLU A 104 13.23 7.20 -4.78
N SER A 105 12.82 6.11 -5.43
CA SER A 105 13.64 5.40 -6.41
C SER A 105 13.57 5.97 -7.84
N GLY A 106 12.71 6.95 -8.09
CA GLY A 106 12.48 7.53 -9.42
C GLY A 106 11.64 6.66 -10.37
N ALA A 107 11.03 5.59 -9.87
CA ALA A 107 10.12 4.75 -10.65
C ALA A 107 8.77 5.43 -10.94
N HIS A 108 8.32 6.33 -10.06
CA HIS A 108 7.11 7.14 -10.26
C HIS A 108 7.44 8.63 -10.44
N PRO A 109 6.69 9.34 -11.31
CA PRO A 109 6.82 10.80 -11.42
C PRO A 109 6.51 11.49 -10.08
N PRO A 110 7.37 12.40 -9.58
CA PRO A 110 7.14 13.09 -8.32
C PRO A 110 5.88 13.97 -8.33
N GLU A 111 5.38 14.34 -9.51
CA GLU A 111 4.16 15.15 -9.69
C GLU A 111 2.87 14.40 -9.30
N LEU A 112 2.92 13.08 -9.18
CA LEU A 112 1.79 12.28 -8.68
C LEU A 112 1.58 12.45 -7.17
N ASP A 113 2.60 12.88 -6.43
CA ASP A 113 2.49 13.24 -5.02
C ASP A 113 1.87 14.65 -4.88
N ASP A 114 0.55 14.69 -4.92
CA ASP A 114 -0.25 15.92 -4.87
C ASP A 114 -0.57 16.40 -3.44
N ARG A 115 0.18 15.92 -2.44
CA ARG A 115 0.03 16.37 -1.05
C ARG A 115 0.48 17.81 -0.89
N TRP A 116 -0.26 18.57 -0.08
CA TRP A 116 0.14 19.92 0.28
C TRP A 116 1.40 19.90 1.17
N THR A 117 2.53 20.37 0.62
CA THR A 117 3.84 20.42 1.31
C THR A 117 4.28 21.86 1.60
N GLY A 118 3.37 22.83 1.56
CA GLY A 118 3.68 24.26 1.67
C GLY A 118 4.12 24.91 0.35
N ARG A 119 4.21 24.12 -0.74
CA ARG A 119 4.19 24.59 -2.13
C ARG A 119 2.87 24.15 -2.75
N ALA A 120 2.25 25.02 -3.55
CA ALA A 120 1.06 24.63 -4.30
C ALA A 120 1.41 23.44 -5.20
N PRO A 121 0.58 22.38 -5.23
CA PRO A 121 0.78 21.29 -6.18
C PRO A 121 0.78 21.87 -7.60
N ALA A 122 1.66 21.36 -8.46
CA ALA A 122 1.67 21.75 -9.87
C ALA A 122 0.26 21.49 -10.44
N LYS A 123 -0.25 22.43 -11.25
CA LYS A 123 -1.51 22.19 -11.95
C LYS A 123 -1.38 20.88 -12.75
N PRO A 124 -2.31 19.92 -12.62
CA PRO A 124 -2.27 18.74 -13.45
C PRO A 124 -2.29 19.17 -14.91
N LYS A 125 -1.42 18.57 -15.72
CA LYS A 125 -1.39 18.81 -17.16
C LYS A 125 -2.75 18.46 -17.75
N GLY A 126 -3.30 19.35 -18.57
CA GLY A 126 -4.57 19.11 -19.24
C GLY A 126 -4.46 17.94 -20.23
N PRO A 127 -5.58 17.31 -20.63
CA PRO A 127 -5.57 16.24 -21.63
C PRO A 127 -4.84 16.61 -22.94
N SER A 128 -4.79 17.90 -23.31
CA SER A 128 -4.08 18.36 -24.52
C SER A 128 -2.56 18.46 -24.37
N GLU A 129 -2.03 18.39 -23.16
CA GLU A 129 -0.59 18.55 -22.86
C GLU A 129 0.14 17.20 -22.66
N MET A 130 -0.61 16.09 -22.75
CA MET A 130 -0.12 14.71 -22.58
C MET A 130 0.08 13.97 -23.93
N LEU A 131 -0.21 14.64 -25.05
CA LEU A 131 -0.11 14.12 -26.42
C LEU A 131 1.01 14.79 -27.24
N GLY A 132 1.94 15.46 -26.57
CA GLY A 132 3.10 16.11 -27.18
C GLY A 132 4.37 15.27 -27.05
#